data_AF-A0A2C9WFX8-F1
#
_entry.id   AF-A0A2C9WFX8-F1
#
_cell.length_a   1.000
_cell.length_b   1.000
_cell.length_c   1.000
_cell.angle_alpha   90.00
_cell.angle_beta   90.00
_cell.angle_gamma   90.00
#
_symmetry.space_group_name_H-M   'P 1'
#
loop_
_entity.id
_entity.type
_entity.pdbx_description
1 polymer ?
#
loop_
_entity_poly.entity_id
_entity_poly.type
_entity_poly.pdbx_seq_one_letter_code
_entity_poly.pdbx_strand_id
1 'polypeptide(L)'
;MPLYVDRGAPKLWRKICAETSIEVSLVVENWKPLLAGLIFQYIHGLAARGIHYLHRPGPTLQDIGFFLLPELGEDKAYISETLFTFIFCSFVLWTFHPFILQYKKIYTALVWCRVLAYLVACQILRIVTFYSTHLPGPNYHCHQGSKLARLPPPESAIELLVINFSRGVNYGCGDLIFSSHMIFTIVFVRTYQKYGTRRCIKQFAWLLAVIQSLLILASHKHYTVDVVVAWYTVNLVAFYIDKKMPELPDRSTGLTSLPPLPVSREKDSRGMEEHHKLLSGVSVEISN
;
A
#
# COMPACT_ATOMS: atom_id res chain seq x y z
N MET A 1 -31.57 -33.56 16.50
CA MET A 1 -31.41 -32.42 15.56
C MET A 1 -30.07 -32.58 14.85
N PRO A 2 -30.03 -32.90 13.54
CA PRO A 2 -28.76 -33.04 12.85
C PRO A 2 -28.18 -31.65 12.56
N LEU A 3 -26.92 -31.44 12.95
CA LEU A 3 -26.15 -30.23 12.68
C LEU A 3 -26.04 -30.04 11.16
N TYR A 4 -26.70 -29.00 10.66
CA TYR A 4 -26.60 -28.54 9.28
C TYR A 4 -25.22 -27.89 9.09
N VAL A 5 -24.20 -28.70 8.80
CA VAL A 5 -22.89 -28.19 8.41
C VAL A 5 -23.05 -27.51 7.04
N ASP A 6 -22.95 -26.18 7.08
CA ASP A 6 -23.19 -25.28 5.97
C ASP A 6 -22.33 -25.64 4.74
N ARG A 7 -23.00 -26.07 3.66
CA ARG A 7 -22.38 -26.36 2.34
C ARG A 7 -21.75 -25.11 1.68
N GLY A 8 -21.85 -23.93 2.28
CA GLY A 8 -21.22 -22.68 1.84
C GLY A 8 -19.70 -22.62 2.07
N ALA A 9 -19.21 -23.13 3.20
CA ALA A 9 -17.78 -23.10 3.56
C ALA A 9 -16.83 -23.75 2.52
N PRO A 10 -17.11 -24.94 1.98
CA PRO A 10 -16.23 -25.57 0.97
C PRO A 10 -16.25 -24.87 -0.40
N LYS A 11 -17.24 -24.01 -0.68
CA LYS A 11 -17.28 -23.18 -1.89
C LYS A 11 -16.47 -21.90 -1.73
N LEU A 12 -16.57 -21.25 -0.57
CA LEU A 12 -15.78 -20.07 -0.23
C LEU A 12 -14.28 -20.43 -0.16
N TRP A 13 -13.94 -21.54 0.50
CA TRP A 13 -12.56 -22.01 0.62
C TRP A 13 -11.91 -22.27 -0.73
N ARG A 14 -12.58 -23.03 -1.62
CA ARG A 14 -12.07 -23.29 -2.98
C ARG A 14 -11.84 -22.02 -3.79
N LYS A 15 -12.71 -21.02 -3.64
CA LYS A 15 -12.59 -19.73 -4.33
C LYS A 15 -11.42 -18.91 -3.77
N ILE A 16 -11.26 -18.87 -2.44
CA ILE A 16 -10.10 -18.26 -1.80
C ILE A 16 -8.82 -18.92 -2.31
N CYS A 17 -8.75 -20.26 -2.35
CA CYS A 17 -7.58 -20.97 -2.87
C CYS A 17 -7.28 -20.63 -4.33
N ALA A 18 -8.30 -20.60 -5.21
CA ALA A 18 -8.12 -20.23 -6.62
C ALA A 18 -7.62 -18.78 -6.77
N GLU A 19 -8.19 -17.85 -6.01
CA GLU A 19 -7.80 -16.44 -6.03
C GLU A 19 -6.40 -16.20 -5.47
N THR A 20 -6.06 -16.89 -4.38
CA THR A 20 -4.71 -16.89 -3.82
C THR A 20 -3.72 -17.48 -4.82
N SER A 21 -4.09 -18.54 -5.55
CA SER A 21 -3.21 -19.11 -6.59
C SER A 21 -2.92 -18.10 -7.70
N ILE A 22 -3.91 -17.35 -8.18
CA ILE A 22 -3.70 -16.33 -9.21
C ILE A 22 -2.80 -15.20 -8.69
N GLU A 23 -3.07 -14.70 -7.48
CA GLU A 23 -2.27 -13.63 -6.88
C GLU A 23 -0.84 -14.10 -6.58
N VAL A 24 -0.64 -15.35 -6.16
CA VAL A 24 0.68 -15.96 -6.00
C VAL A 24 1.40 -16.04 -7.34
N SER A 25 0.75 -16.48 -8.41
CA SER A 25 1.35 -16.47 -9.75
C SER A 25 1.80 -15.06 -10.16
N LEU A 26 0.98 -14.04 -9.92
CA LEU A 26 1.33 -12.65 -10.22
C LEU A 26 2.48 -12.12 -9.35
N VAL A 27 2.52 -12.49 -8.07
CA VAL A 27 3.65 -12.16 -7.18
C VAL A 27 4.91 -12.85 -7.67
N VAL A 28 4.86 -14.12 -8.06
CA VAL A 28 6.01 -14.86 -8.60
C VAL A 28 6.48 -14.28 -9.92
N GLU A 29 5.59 -13.78 -10.77
CA GLU A 29 5.96 -13.11 -12.01
C GLU A 29 6.60 -11.73 -11.74
N ASN A 30 6.08 -10.99 -10.75
CA ASN A 30 6.49 -9.62 -10.43
C ASN A 30 7.32 -9.52 -9.14
N TRP A 31 7.99 -10.59 -8.73
CA TRP A 31 8.67 -10.63 -7.43
C TRP A 31 9.85 -9.65 -7.34
N LYS A 32 10.54 -9.40 -8.46
CA LYS A 32 11.70 -8.51 -8.54
C LYS A 32 11.34 -7.06 -8.16
N PRO A 33 10.36 -6.39 -8.79
CA PRO A 33 10.00 -5.03 -8.40
C PRO A 33 9.41 -4.96 -6.99
N LEU A 34 8.66 -5.97 -6.54
CA LEU A 34 8.15 -6.04 -5.16
C LEU A 34 9.29 -6.11 -4.14
N LEU A 35 10.23 -7.04 -4.34
CA LEU A 35 11.38 -7.21 -3.46
C LEU A 35 12.28 -5.97 -3.47
N ALA A 36 12.57 -5.42 -4.66
CA ALA A 36 13.33 -4.18 -4.79
C ALA A 36 12.68 -3.02 -4.04
N GLY A 37 11.35 -2.88 -4.15
CA GLY A 37 10.58 -1.87 -3.42
C GLY A 37 10.69 -2.03 -1.90
N LEU A 38 10.58 -3.27 -1.39
CA LEU A 38 10.70 -3.57 0.04
C LEU A 38 12.12 -3.34 0.57
N ILE A 39 13.15 -3.78 -0.16
CA ILE A 39 14.55 -3.50 0.18
C ILE A 39 14.78 -1.99 0.25
N PHE A 40 14.20 -1.24 -0.70
CA PHE A 40 14.34 0.20 -0.71
C PHE A 40 13.62 0.87 0.46
N GLN A 41 12.47 0.35 0.93
CA GLN A 41 11.84 0.85 2.17
C GLN A 41 12.80 0.74 3.37
N TYR A 42 13.54 -0.36 3.46
CA TYR A 42 14.55 -0.55 4.49
C TYR A 42 15.74 0.43 4.32
N ILE A 43 16.25 0.59 3.09
CA ILE A 43 17.31 1.57 2.79
C ILE A 43 16.87 2.99 3.15
N HIS A 44 15.65 3.37 2.82
CA HIS A 44 15.09 4.66 3.18
C HIS A 44 14.97 4.84 4.71
N GLY A 45 14.57 3.80 5.44
CA GLY A 45 14.58 3.82 6.91
C GLY A 45 15.99 3.99 7.48
N LEU A 46 16.99 3.33 6.89
CA LEU A 46 18.40 3.46 7.27
C LEU A 46 18.91 4.88 7.02
N ALA A 47 18.58 5.46 5.88
CA ALA A 47 18.90 6.84 5.50
C ALA A 47 18.27 7.86 6.48
N ALA A 48 16.99 7.67 6.83
CA ALA A 48 16.29 8.52 7.80
C ALA A 48 16.89 8.40 9.22
N ARG A 49 17.42 7.23 9.59
CA ARG A 49 18.18 7.09 10.84
C ARG A 49 19.57 7.71 10.73
N GLY A 50 20.22 7.60 9.58
CA GLY A 50 21.54 8.19 9.33
C GLY A 50 21.54 9.70 9.54
N ILE A 51 20.51 10.40 9.05
CA ILE A 51 20.40 11.85 9.25
C ILE A 51 20.17 12.23 10.72
N HIS A 52 19.53 11.36 11.52
CA HIS A 52 19.38 11.59 12.96
C HIS A 52 20.73 11.70 13.67
N TYR A 53 21.71 10.86 13.31
CA TYR A 53 23.07 10.97 13.85
C TYR A 53 23.76 12.28 13.46
N LEU A 54 23.43 12.82 12.27
CA LEU A 54 23.97 14.09 11.78
C LEU A 54 23.19 15.31 12.32
N HIS A 55 22.09 15.08 13.03
CA HIS A 55 21.20 16.12 13.52
C HIS A 55 21.93 17.11 14.44
N ARG A 56 21.73 18.40 14.18
CA ARG A 56 22.21 19.47 15.05
C ARG A 56 21.00 20.25 15.58
N PRO A 57 20.74 20.23 16.90
CA PRO A 57 19.63 20.96 17.47
C PRO A 57 19.88 22.47 17.35
N GLY A 58 18.89 23.18 16.85
CA GLY A 58 18.88 24.63 16.66
C GLY A 58 17.52 25.21 17.05
N PRO A 59 17.37 26.55 17.02
CA PRO A 59 16.07 27.17 17.18
C PRO A 59 15.12 26.72 16.08
N THR A 60 13.82 26.64 16.40
CA THR A 60 12.78 26.34 15.42
C THR A 60 12.73 27.43 14.35
N LEU A 61 12.56 27.02 13.09
CA LEU A 61 12.42 27.96 11.99
C LEU A 61 11.05 28.63 12.02
N GLN A 62 10.99 29.86 11.50
CA GLN A 62 9.73 30.55 11.33
C GLN A 62 8.89 29.84 10.27
N ASP A 63 7.69 29.40 10.65
CA ASP A 63 6.80 28.67 9.76
C ASP A 63 5.37 29.20 9.85
N ILE A 64 4.77 29.44 8.69
CA ILE A 64 3.41 30.01 8.60
C ILE A 64 2.39 29.03 9.15
N GLY A 65 2.57 27.72 8.94
CA GLY A 65 1.66 26.70 9.48
C GLY A 65 1.62 26.70 10.99
N PHE A 66 2.77 26.89 11.66
CA PHE A 66 2.83 26.98 13.11
C PHE A 66 2.20 28.27 13.66
N PHE A 67 2.24 29.36 12.88
CA PHE A 67 1.55 30.59 13.26
C PHE A 67 0.03 30.47 13.11
N LEU A 68 -0.45 29.77 12.07
CA LEU A 68 -1.88 29.68 11.75
C LEU A 68 -2.61 28.59 12.55
N LEU A 69 -1.93 27.50 12.91
CA LEU A 69 -2.54 26.37 13.58
C LEU A 69 -2.22 26.36 15.07
N PRO A 70 -3.20 26.06 15.93
CA PRO A 70 -2.94 25.92 17.35
C PRO A 70 -2.05 24.70 17.60
N GLU A 71 -1.03 24.89 18.41
CA GLU A 71 -0.13 23.82 18.84
C GLU A 71 -0.88 22.78 19.68
N LEU A 72 -0.74 21.50 19.33
CA LEU A 72 -1.39 20.40 20.05
C LEU A 72 -0.75 20.10 21.42
N GLY A 73 0.54 20.41 21.56
CA GLY A 73 1.37 20.00 22.69
C GLY A 73 1.92 18.58 22.58
N GLU A 74 2.96 18.29 23.37
CA GLU A 74 3.65 16.98 23.40
C GLU A 74 2.69 15.83 23.76
N ASP A 75 1.81 16.04 24.75
CA ASP A 75 0.84 15.06 25.23
C ASP A 75 -0.12 14.55 24.14
N LYS A 76 -0.39 15.37 23.12
CA LYS A 76 -1.32 15.08 22.02
C LYS A 76 -0.62 14.80 20.70
N ALA A 77 0.72 14.77 20.67
CA ALA A 77 1.48 14.51 19.45
C ALA A 77 1.21 13.12 18.84
N TYR A 78 0.70 12.16 19.64
CA TYR A 78 0.30 10.83 19.17
C TYR A 78 -0.93 10.82 18.26
N ILE A 79 -1.76 11.88 18.27
CA ILE A 79 -3.00 11.94 17.49
C ILE A 79 -2.69 11.85 15.99
N SER A 80 -1.65 12.56 15.54
CA SER A 80 -1.23 12.55 14.12
C SER A 80 -0.66 11.18 13.68
N GLU A 81 0.00 10.43 14.57
CA GLU A 81 0.43 9.04 14.28
C GLU A 81 -0.74 8.07 14.24
N THR A 82 -1.70 8.25 15.15
CA THR A 82 -2.87 7.38 15.24
C THR A 82 -3.70 7.50 13.96
N LEU A 83 -3.90 8.74 13.47
CA LEU A 83 -4.59 8.96 12.22
C LEU A 83 -3.82 8.40 11.02
N PHE A 84 -2.50 8.58 10.97
CA PHE A 84 -1.67 7.99 9.92
C PHE A 84 -1.76 6.47 9.90
N THR A 85 -1.64 5.85 11.07
CA THR A 85 -1.75 4.39 11.24
C THR A 85 -3.13 3.90 10.83
N PHE A 86 -4.19 4.63 11.18
CA PHE A 86 -5.54 4.33 10.72
C PHE A 86 -5.66 4.38 9.19
N ILE A 87 -5.13 5.41 8.53
CA ILE A 87 -5.11 5.52 7.07
C ILE A 87 -4.31 4.37 6.45
N PHE A 88 -3.13 4.07 6.99
CA PHE A 88 -2.25 2.99 6.53
C PHE A 88 -2.94 1.63 6.62
N CYS A 89 -3.44 1.27 7.81
CA CYS A 89 -4.14 0.00 8.04
C CYS A 89 -5.40 -0.10 7.18
N SER A 90 -6.18 0.97 7.07
CA SER A 90 -7.38 0.98 6.22
C SER A 90 -7.04 0.74 4.75
N PHE A 91 -5.96 1.33 4.25
CA PHE A 91 -5.50 1.10 2.88
C PHE A 91 -5.03 -0.35 2.68
N VAL A 92 -4.20 -0.88 3.58
CA VAL A 92 -3.75 -2.28 3.53
C VAL A 92 -4.96 -3.21 3.53
N LEU A 93 -5.89 -3.07 4.48
CA LEU A 93 -7.12 -3.87 4.54
C LEU A 93 -7.94 -3.77 3.25
N TRP A 94 -8.03 -2.59 2.64
CA TRP A 94 -8.69 -2.43 1.34
C TRP A 94 -7.95 -3.16 0.22
N THR A 95 -6.62 -3.19 0.20
CA THR A 95 -5.87 -3.96 -0.83
C THR A 95 -6.12 -5.46 -0.70
N PHE A 96 -6.32 -5.99 0.52
CA PHE A 96 -6.61 -7.40 0.77
C PHE A 96 -8.12 -7.74 0.78
N HIS A 97 -8.99 -6.72 0.74
CA HIS A 97 -10.44 -6.91 0.67
C HIS A 97 -10.90 -7.88 -0.44
N PRO A 98 -10.31 -7.92 -1.65
CA PRO A 98 -10.69 -8.89 -2.69
C PRO A 98 -10.58 -10.36 -2.24
N PHE A 99 -9.72 -10.70 -1.28
CA PHE A 99 -9.62 -12.07 -0.76
C PHE A 99 -10.83 -12.47 0.09
N ILE A 100 -11.50 -11.49 0.71
CA ILE A 100 -12.60 -11.71 1.66
C ILE A 100 -13.95 -11.47 1.00
N LEU A 101 -14.07 -10.42 0.19
CA LEU A 101 -15.34 -9.95 -0.37
C LEU A 101 -15.40 -10.14 -1.89
N GLN A 102 -16.51 -10.72 -2.36
CA GLN A 102 -16.63 -11.43 -3.63
C GLN A 102 -16.74 -10.57 -4.92
N TYR A 103 -16.28 -9.32 -4.90
CA TYR A 103 -16.39 -8.38 -6.01
C TYR A 103 -14.99 -7.87 -6.38
N LYS A 104 -14.34 -8.54 -7.34
CA LYS A 104 -12.98 -8.22 -7.75
C LYS A 104 -12.94 -7.27 -8.94
N LYS A 105 -12.30 -6.13 -8.76
CA LYS A 105 -11.87 -5.25 -9.85
C LYS A 105 -10.35 -5.14 -9.99
N ILE A 106 -9.60 -5.56 -8.96
CA ILE A 106 -8.19 -5.21 -8.79
C ILE A 106 -7.37 -6.46 -8.46
N TYR A 107 -6.10 -6.47 -8.87
CA TYR A 107 -5.09 -7.44 -8.45
C TYR A 107 -4.19 -6.81 -7.38
N THR A 108 -4.08 -7.47 -6.23
CA THR A 108 -3.35 -6.96 -5.06
C THR A 108 -1.87 -6.80 -5.38
N ALA A 109 -1.27 -7.82 -5.99
CA ALA A 109 0.15 -7.82 -6.36
C ALA A 109 0.52 -6.63 -7.27
N LEU A 110 -0.31 -6.36 -8.29
CA LEU A 110 -0.04 -5.31 -9.26
C LEU A 110 -0.23 -3.90 -8.67
N VAL A 111 -1.19 -3.72 -7.75
CA VAL A 111 -1.33 -2.46 -7.01
C VAL A 111 -0.10 -2.20 -6.17
N TRP A 112 0.38 -3.20 -5.43
CA TRP A 112 1.56 -3.05 -4.59
C TRP A 112 2.84 -2.80 -5.40
N CYS A 113 2.97 -3.38 -6.59
CA CYS A 113 4.06 -3.03 -7.52
C CYS A 113 4.07 -1.53 -7.85
N ARG A 114 2.91 -0.94 -8.14
CA ARG A 114 2.79 0.49 -8.43
C ARG A 114 3.00 1.36 -7.22
N VAL A 115 2.37 1.01 -6.09
CA VAL A 115 2.51 1.73 -4.82
C VAL A 115 3.98 1.79 -4.42
N LEU A 116 4.69 0.65 -4.45
CA LEU A 116 6.12 0.61 -4.16
C LEU A 116 6.93 1.44 -5.16
N ALA A 117 6.61 1.43 -6.45
CA ALA A 117 7.30 2.29 -7.41
C ALA A 117 7.12 3.78 -7.14
N TYR A 118 5.90 4.24 -6.79
CA TYR A 118 5.68 5.63 -6.38
C TYR A 118 6.47 5.97 -5.12
N LEU A 119 6.45 5.08 -4.11
CA LEU A 119 7.15 5.27 -2.85
C LEU A 119 8.67 5.35 -3.06
N VAL A 120 9.26 4.42 -3.80
CA VAL A 120 10.69 4.40 -4.12
C VAL A 120 11.11 5.71 -4.79
N ALA A 121 10.39 6.13 -5.84
CA ALA A 121 10.74 7.36 -6.54
C ALA A 121 10.65 8.60 -5.62
N CYS A 122 9.59 8.73 -4.83
CA CYS A 122 9.45 9.84 -3.88
C CYS A 122 10.52 9.80 -2.78
N GLN A 123 10.86 8.61 -2.29
CA GLN A 123 11.84 8.42 -1.22
C GLN A 123 13.28 8.63 -1.70
N ILE A 124 13.62 8.31 -2.95
CA ILE A 124 14.91 8.70 -3.54
C ILE A 124 15.05 10.22 -3.51
N LEU A 125 14.03 10.95 -4.01
CA LEU A 125 14.03 12.41 -3.99
C LEU A 125 14.16 12.96 -2.57
N ARG A 126 13.43 12.35 -1.63
CA ARG A 126 13.49 12.67 -0.20
C ARG A 126 14.90 12.48 0.38
N ILE A 127 15.55 11.34 0.11
CA ILE A 127 16.91 11.06 0.59
C ILE A 127 17.87 12.12 0.09
N VAL A 128 17.78 12.49 -1.19
CA VAL A 128 18.62 13.55 -1.76
C VAL A 128 18.41 14.87 -1.02
N THR A 129 17.15 15.28 -0.79
CA THR A 129 16.86 16.57 -0.15
C THR A 129 17.38 16.69 1.28
N PHE A 130 17.08 15.72 2.16
CA PHE A 130 17.52 15.84 3.55
C PHE A 130 19.01 15.54 3.76
N TYR A 131 19.69 14.84 2.84
CA TYR A 131 21.16 14.74 2.89
C TYR A 131 21.85 15.99 2.33
N SER A 132 21.24 16.67 1.36
CA SER A 132 21.78 17.92 0.81
C SER A 132 21.63 19.10 1.76
N THR A 133 20.54 19.19 2.53
CA THR A 133 20.31 20.32 3.44
C THR A 133 19.73 19.84 4.76
N HIS A 134 20.42 20.19 5.84
CA HIS A 134 20.07 19.74 7.20
C HIS A 134 19.46 20.91 7.94
N LEU A 135 18.20 20.77 8.35
CA LEU A 135 17.48 21.79 9.11
C LEU A 135 17.14 21.25 10.52
N PRO A 136 17.01 22.15 11.52
CA PRO A 136 16.63 21.76 12.87
C PRO A 136 15.19 21.23 12.87
N GLY A 137 14.96 20.11 13.56
CA GLY A 137 13.66 19.46 13.59
C GLY A 137 12.70 20.25 14.47
N PRO A 138 11.44 20.44 14.06
CA PRO A 138 10.47 21.27 14.80
C PRO A 138 9.92 20.57 16.07
N ASN A 139 10.17 19.28 16.23
CA ASN A 139 9.57 18.48 17.29
C ASN A 139 10.24 18.75 18.65
N TYR A 140 9.45 18.78 19.72
CA TYR A 140 9.87 19.07 21.10
C TYR A 140 11.09 18.26 21.55
N HIS A 141 11.13 16.96 21.22
CA HIS A 141 12.21 16.08 21.63
C HIS A 141 13.53 16.30 20.86
N CYS A 142 13.53 17.15 19.84
CA CYS A 142 14.70 17.51 19.03
C CYS A 142 15.33 18.85 19.44
N HIS A 143 14.76 19.54 20.42
CA HIS A 143 15.29 20.81 20.92
C HIS A 143 16.54 20.64 21.79
N GLN A 144 17.31 21.73 21.92
CA GLN A 144 18.52 21.76 22.76
C GLN A 144 18.17 21.40 24.21
N GLY A 145 18.90 20.44 24.80
CA GLY A 145 18.69 19.94 26.16
C GLY A 145 17.90 18.64 26.26
N SER A 146 17.23 18.19 25.20
CA SER A 146 16.59 16.87 25.16
C SER A 146 17.62 15.74 24.98
N LYS A 147 17.48 14.68 25.78
CA LYS A 147 18.31 13.46 25.67
C LYS A 147 18.11 12.71 24.34
N LEU A 148 17.04 13.00 23.61
CA LEU A 148 16.69 12.38 22.33
C LEU A 148 17.06 13.23 21.12
N ALA A 149 17.58 14.46 21.32
CA ALA A 149 17.89 15.37 20.23
C ALA A 149 19.14 14.97 19.43
N ARG A 150 20.08 14.23 20.05
CA ARG A 150 21.23 13.63 19.37
C ARG A 150 21.40 12.18 19.80
N LEU A 151 21.49 11.29 18.84
CA LEU A 151 21.95 9.94 19.10
C LEU A 151 23.46 9.98 19.40
N PRO A 152 23.94 9.18 20.38
CA PRO A 152 25.38 9.01 20.59
C PRO A 152 26.02 8.44 19.31
N PRO A 153 27.32 8.68 19.06
CA PRO A 153 28.02 8.08 17.92
C PRO A 153 27.84 6.55 17.95
N PRO A 154 27.51 5.90 16.81
CA PRO A 154 27.27 4.47 16.80
C PRO A 154 28.55 3.71 17.16
N GLU A 155 28.47 2.83 18.15
CA GLU A 155 29.63 2.05 18.61
C GLU A 155 29.94 0.88 17.67
N SER A 156 28.99 0.51 16.80
CA SER A 156 29.16 -0.55 15.80
C SER A 156 28.34 -0.31 14.54
N ALA A 157 28.81 -0.84 13.40
CA ALA A 157 28.06 -0.83 12.13
C ALA A 157 26.73 -1.61 12.23
N ILE A 158 26.64 -2.57 13.15
CA ILE A 158 25.42 -3.34 13.43
C ILE A 158 24.35 -2.43 14.04
N GLU A 159 24.74 -1.51 14.91
CA GLU A 159 23.80 -0.55 15.51
C GLU A 159 23.15 0.32 14.44
N LEU A 160 23.91 0.72 13.40
CA LEU A 160 23.38 1.47 12.26
C LEU A 160 22.34 0.65 11.48
N LEU A 161 22.62 -0.63 11.23
CA LEU A 161 21.77 -1.55 10.46
C LEU A 161 20.50 -2.01 11.22
N VAL A 162 20.53 -2.13 12.55
CA VAL A 162 19.37 -2.61 13.34
C VAL A 162 18.38 -1.47 13.56
N ILE A 163 17.52 -1.20 12.57
CA ILE A 163 16.49 -0.17 12.66
C ILE A 163 15.40 -0.61 13.64
N ASN A 164 15.33 0.03 14.81
CA ASN A 164 14.15 -0.05 15.66
C ASN A 164 13.02 0.76 15.01
N PHE A 165 12.23 0.11 14.13
CA PHE A 165 11.21 0.78 13.31
C PHE A 165 10.26 1.68 14.13
N SER A 166 9.75 1.17 15.26
CA SER A 166 8.87 1.94 16.15
C SER A 166 9.57 3.18 16.75
N ARG A 167 10.84 3.06 17.15
CA ARG A 167 11.58 4.18 17.73
C ARG A 167 12.04 5.18 16.67
N GLY A 168 12.42 4.72 15.48
CA GLY A 168 12.83 5.56 14.37
C GLY A 168 11.68 6.37 13.74
N VAL A 169 10.46 5.80 13.71
CA VAL A 169 9.28 6.50 13.21
C VAL A 169 8.78 7.54 14.20
N ASN A 170 8.82 7.26 15.51
CA ASN A 170 8.25 8.16 16.53
C ASN A 170 9.24 9.18 17.10
N TYR A 171 10.54 8.84 17.15
CA TYR A 171 11.58 9.67 17.78
C TYR A 171 12.71 10.03 16.79
N GLY A 172 12.39 10.09 15.50
CA GLY A 172 13.32 10.52 14.46
C GLY A 172 13.47 12.05 14.45
N CYS A 173 14.58 12.57 14.96
CA CYS A 173 15.04 13.93 14.76
C CYS A 173 15.79 14.14 13.44
N GLY A 174 15.59 15.31 12.85
CA GLY A 174 16.02 15.66 11.50
C GLY A 174 14.84 16.23 10.73
N ASP A 175 15.01 17.39 10.11
CA ASP A 175 13.99 17.92 9.22
C ASP A 175 14.00 17.16 7.89
N LEU A 176 13.19 16.11 7.84
CA LEU A 176 13.17 15.15 6.74
C LEU A 176 12.29 15.67 5.60
N ILE A 177 12.69 16.77 4.95
CA ILE A 177 12.09 17.26 3.69
C ILE A 177 12.07 16.10 2.69
N PHE A 178 10.95 15.57 2.19
CA PHE A 178 9.52 15.84 2.46
C PHE A 178 8.91 14.83 3.45
N SER A 179 7.79 15.15 4.11
CA SER A 179 7.18 14.27 5.12
C SER A 179 6.83 12.86 4.58
N SER A 180 7.35 11.81 5.22
CA SER A 180 7.02 10.41 4.88
C SER A 180 5.53 10.11 5.06
N HIS A 181 4.93 10.58 6.15
CA HIS A 181 3.51 10.39 6.42
C HIS A 181 2.67 10.91 5.27
N MET A 182 2.99 12.11 4.77
CA MET A 182 2.30 12.70 3.63
C MET A 182 2.56 11.95 2.33
N ILE A 183 3.80 11.49 2.08
CA ILE A 183 4.11 10.65 0.91
C ILE A 183 3.21 9.40 0.90
N PHE A 184 3.18 8.64 2.00
CA PHE A 184 2.35 7.44 2.10
C PHE A 184 0.86 7.76 1.97
N THR A 185 0.35 8.75 2.73
CA THR A 185 -1.06 9.12 2.70
C THR A 185 -1.52 9.54 1.30
N ILE A 186 -0.77 10.40 0.61
CA ILE A 186 -1.14 10.88 -0.73
C ILE A 186 -1.06 9.74 -1.75
N VAL A 187 -0.02 8.89 -1.70
CA VAL A 187 0.09 7.71 -2.58
C VAL A 187 -1.11 6.78 -2.39
N PHE A 188 -1.53 6.51 -1.14
CA PHE A 188 -2.67 5.65 -0.84
C PHE A 188 -3.99 6.26 -1.31
N VAL A 189 -4.22 7.54 -1.02
CA VAL A 189 -5.44 8.26 -1.41
C VAL A 189 -5.56 8.34 -2.93
N ARG A 190 -4.46 8.63 -3.64
CA ARG A 190 -4.45 8.62 -5.12
C ARG A 190 -4.69 7.23 -5.71
N THR A 191 -4.08 6.21 -5.11
CA THR A 191 -4.28 4.81 -5.54
C THR A 191 -5.75 4.42 -5.36
N TYR A 192 -6.35 4.78 -4.22
CA TYR A 192 -7.78 4.56 -3.97
C TYR A 192 -8.67 5.42 -4.89
N GLN A 193 -8.27 6.65 -5.21
CA GLN A 193 -9.00 7.50 -6.17
C GLN A 193 -9.09 6.82 -7.55
N LYS A 194 -7.99 6.20 -8.00
CA LYS A 194 -7.90 5.54 -9.31
C LYS A 194 -8.67 4.21 -9.34
N TYR A 195 -8.42 3.33 -8.38
CA TYR A 195 -8.96 1.96 -8.42
C TYR A 195 -10.20 1.73 -7.54
N GLY A 196 -10.46 2.61 -6.57
CA GLY A 196 -11.61 2.53 -5.69
C GLY A 196 -12.93 2.75 -6.42
N THR A 197 -14.01 2.15 -5.91
CA THR A 197 -15.34 2.19 -6.54
C THR A 197 -16.27 3.21 -5.91
N ARG A 198 -16.23 3.38 -4.58
CA ARG A 198 -17.20 4.19 -3.83
C ARG A 198 -16.80 5.66 -3.78
N ARG A 199 -17.63 6.53 -4.39
CA ARG A 199 -17.39 7.99 -4.44
C ARG A 199 -17.29 8.64 -3.05
N CYS A 200 -18.14 8.26 -2.10
CA CYS A 200 -18.11 8.82 -0.76
C CYS A 200 -16.79 8.53 -0.04
N ILE A 201 -16.26 7.32 -0.18
CA ILE A 201 -14.98 6.94 0.42
C ILE A 201 -13.81 7.69 -0.25
N LYS A 202 -13.90 7.95 -1.56
CA LYS A 202 -12.91 8.79 -2.25
C LYS A 202 -12.84 10.19 -1.67
N GLN A 203 -13.99 10.84 -1.49
CA GLN A 203 -14.04 12.19 -0.90
C GLN A 203 -13.56 12.17 0.56
N PHE A 204 -13.98 11.17 1.33
CA PHE A 204 -13.51 10.99 2.70
C PHE A 204 -12.00 10.78 2.78
N ALA A 205 -11.41 10.00 1.88
CA ALA A 205 -9.97 9.76 1.83
C ALA A 205 -9.18 11.07 1.56
N TRP A 206 -9.67 11.93 0.66
CA TRP A 206 -9.08 13.25 0.45
C TRP A 206 -9.23 14.16 1.67
N LEU A 207 -10.40 14.15 2.33
CA LEU A 207 -10.60 14.89 3.57
C LEU A 207 -9.62 14.42 4.66
N LEU A 208 -9.43 13.12 4.83
CA LEU A 208 -8.45 12.56 5.77
C LEU A 208 -7.02 12.99 5.43
N ALA A 209 -6.66 13.09 4.15
CA ALA A 209 -5.33 13.58 3.74
C ALA A 209 -5.10 15.05 4.15
N VAL A 210 -6.12 15.89 4.01
CA VAL A 210 -6.07 17.29 4.44
C VAL A 210 -6.00 17.38 5.97
N ILE A 211 -6.84 16.63 6.69
CA ILE A 211 -6.81 16.58 8.16
C ILE A 211 -5.44 16.08 8.66
N GLN A 212 -4.88 15.04 8.04
CA GLN A 212 -3.54 14.54 8.37
C GLN A 212 -2.47 15.62 8.15
N SER A 213 -2.56 16.38 7.05
CA SER A 213 -1.64 17.50 6.77
C SER A 213 -1.67 18.53 7.91
N LEU A 214 -2.86 18.95 8.31
CA LEU A 214 -3.04 19.93 9.38
C LEU A 214 -2.56 19.41 10.74
N LEU A 215 -2.85 18.15 11.07
CA LEU A 215 -2.42 17.55 12.33
C LEU A 215 -0.91 17.35 12.41
N ILE A 216 -0.23 17.05 11.29
CA ILE A 216 1.23 16.97 11.24
C ILE A 216 1.86 18.32 11.58
N LEU A 217 1.32 19.41 11.01
CA LEU A 217 1.79 20.76 11.30
C LEU A 217 1.48 21.15 12.75
N ALA A 218 0.26 20.94 13.21
CA ALA A 218 -0.16 21.29 14.57
C ALA A 218 0.54 20.46 15.66
N SER A 219 1.12 19.29 15.32
CA SER A 219 1.98 18.50 16.22
C SER A 219 3.47 18.86 16.14
N HIS A 220 3.83 19.91 15.39
CA HIS A 220 5.20 20.36 15.17
C HIS A 220 6.16 19.23 14.76
N LYS A 221 5.67 18.27 13.97
CA LYS A 221 6.50 17.16 13.47
C LYS A 221 7.29 17.50 12.21
N HIS A 222 6.70 18.37 11.40
CA HIS A 222 7.21 18.78 10.11
C HIS A 222 6.87 20.24 9.90
N TYR A 223 7.69 20.96 9.13
CA TYR A 223 7.37 22.31 8.71
C TYR A 223 6.33 22.31 7.58
N THR A 224 5.70 23.45 7.34
CA THR A 224 4.74 23.62 6.23
C THR A 224 5.36 23.26 4.89
N VAL A 225 6.63 23.57 4.68
CA VAL A 225 7.35 23.23 3.45
C VAL A 225 7.40 21.72 3.19
N ASP A 226 7.57 20.89 4.23
CA ASP A 226 7.61 19.43 4.08
C ASP A 226 6.29 18.87 3.55
N VAL A 227 5.18 19.42 4.06
CA VAL A 227 3.83 19.01 3.70
C VAL A 227 3.50 19.49 2.29
N VAL A 228 3.73 20.78 2.01
CA VAL A 228 3.43 21.39 0.71
C VAL A 228 4.23 20.73 -0.40
N VAL A 229 5.53 20.52 -0.21
CA VAL A 229 6.35 19.89 -1.24
C VAL A 229 6.03 18.40 -1.39
N ALA A 230 5.60 17.69 -0.34
CA ALA A 230 5.04 16.35 -0.48
C ALA A 230 3.78 16.34 -1.37
N TRP A 231 2.88 17.31 -1.20
CA TRP A 231 1.70 17.47 -2.06
C TRP A 231 2.08 17.69 -3.53
N TYR A 232 3.07 18.51 -3.84
CA TYR A 232 3.47 18.70 -5.25
C TYR A 232 4.21 17.50 -5.81
N THR A 233 5.26 17.04 -5.13
CA THR A 233 6.16 16.01 -5.64
C THR A 233 5.46 14.67 -5.84
N VAL A 234 4.63 14.23 -4.88
CA VAL A 234 3.95 12.94 -4.98
C VAL A 234 2.98 12.91 -6.16
N ASN A 235 2.23 13.99 -6.36
CA ASN A 235 1.30 14.10 -7.49
C ASN A 235 2.05 14.10 -8.84
N LEU A 236 3.19 14.80 -8.92
CA LEU A 236 4.03 14.83 -10.12
C LEU A 236 4.67 13.47 -10.42
N VAL A 237 5.25 12.82 -9.41
CA VAL A 237 5.85 11.47 -9.53
C VAL A 237 4.79 10.46 -9.96
N ALA A 238 3.60 10.51 -9.34
CA ALA A 238 2.50 9.64 -9.71
C ALA A 238 2.08 9.82 -11.18
N PHE A 239 1.99 11.07 -11.65
CA PHE A 239 1.69 11.37 -13.05
C PHE A 239 2.73 10.79 -14.02
N TYR A 240 4.02 10.97 -13.71
CA TYR A 240 5.10 10.47 -14.57
C TYR A 240 5.15 8.93 -14.63
N ILE A 241 5.00 8.29 -13.48
CA ILE A 241 4.99 6.82 -13.39
C ILE A 241 3.75 6.24 -14.08
N ASP A 242 2.58 6.86 -13.91
CA ASP A 242 1.35 6.42 -14.58
C ASP A 242 1.45 6.50 -16.10
N LYS A 243 2.17 7.49 -16.63
CA LYS A 243 2.40 7.60 -18.09
C LYS A 243 3.33 6.51 -18.62
N LYS A 244 4.25 6.01 -17.79
CA LYS A 244 5.23 4.98 -18.18
C LYS A 244 4.73 3.55 -17.96
N MET A 245 3.83 3.34 -17.00
CA MET A 245 3.31 2.01 -16.69
C MET A 245 2.02 1.73 -17.47
N PRO A 246 1.91 0.59 -18.18
CA PRO A 246 0.68 0.20 -18.87
C PRO A 246 -0.47 0.12 -17.86
N GLU A 247 -1.71 0.47 -18.25
CA GLU A 247 -2.87 0.41 -17.34
C GLU A 247 -3.09 -1.01 -16.79
N LEU A 248 -3.61 -1.13 -15.56
CA LEU A 248 -3.86 -2.44 -14.97
C LEU A 248 -4.97 -3.13 -15.75
N PRO A 249 -4.83 -4.43 -16.09
CA PRO A 249 -5.90 -5.15 -16.76
C PRO A 249 -7.14 -5.20 -15.85
N ASP A 250 -8.22 -4.59 -16.32
CA ASP A 250 -9.51 -4.62 -15.62
C ASP A 250 -10.08 -6.04 -15.62
N ARG A 251 -10.30 -6.61 -14.43
CA ARG A 251 -10.84 -7.97 -14.27
C ARG A 251 -12.25 -8.15 -14.85
N SER A 252 -12.98 -7.06 -15.12
CA SER A 252 -14.30 -7.11 -15.78
C SER A 252 -14.23 -7.64 -17.21
N THR A 253 -13.08 -7.51 -17.89
CA THR A 253 -12.91 -7.94 -19.28
C THR A 253 -12.37 -9.39 -19.36
N GLY A 254 -11.76 -9.89 -18.29
CA GLY A 254 -11.13 -11.21 -18.21
C GLY A 254 -12.07 -12.40 -18.01
N LEU A 255 -13.35 -12.17 -17.69
CA LEU A 255 -14.36 -13.24 -17.70
C LEU A 255 -14.72 -13.71 -19.12
N THR A 256 -14.37 -12.94 -20.15
CA THR A 256 -14.58 -13.27 -21.57
C THR A 256 -13.35 -13.86 -22.26
N SER A 257 -12.19 -13.93 -21.59
CA SER A 257 -10.93 -14.35 -22.20
C SER A 257 -10.22 -15.50 -21.49
N LEU A 258 -10.92 -16.23 -20.61
CA LEU A 258 -10.42 -17.52 -20.13
C LEU A 258 -10.69 -18.57 -21.23
N PRO A 259 -9.66 -19.21 -21.81
CA PRO A 259 -9.88 -20.39 -22.62
C PRO A 259 -10.58 -21.43 -21.75
N PRO A 260 -11.60 -22.15 -22.25
CA PRO A 260 -12.13 -23.28 -21.50
C PRO A 260 -10.95 -24.24 -21.26
N LEU A 261 -10.64 -24.48 -19.98
CA LEU A 261 -9.78 -25.58 -19.56
C LEU A 261 -10.22 -26.84 -20.33
N PRO A 262 -9.30 -27.62 -20.91
CA PRO A 262 -9.66 -28.88 -21.51
C PRO A 262 -10.11 -29.77 -20.36
N VAL A 263 -11.42 -29.87 -20.17
CA VAL A 263 -12.02 -30.99 -19.46
C VAL A 263 -11.59 -32.20 -20.26
N SER A 264 -10.71 -33.02 -19.68
CA SER A 264 -10.46 -34.38 -20.11
C SER A 264 -11.78 -35.16 -20.07
N ARG A 265 -12.58 -35.01 -21.13
CA ARG A 265 -13.68 -35.91 -21.47
C ARG A 265 -13.06 -37.16 -22.06
N GLU A 266 -12.52 -37.99 -21.18
CA GLU A 266 -12.06 -39.32 -21.56
C GLU A 266 -12.62 -40.37 -20.58
N LYS A 267 -13.92 -40.26 -20.27
CA LYS A 267 -14.73 -41.37 -19.74
C LYS A 267 -16.21 -40.96 -19.62
N ASP A 268 -16.93 -40.89 -20.74
CA ASP A 268 -18.41 -41.00 -20.70
C ASP A 268 -19.09 -41.16 -22.08
N SER A 269 -18.35 -41.17 -23.19
CA SER A 269 -18.90 -41.35 -24.53
C SER A 269 -19.20 -42.81 -24.91
N ARG A 270 -18.85 -43.80 -24.08
CA ARG A 270 -19.07 -45.23 -24.40
C ARG A 270 -20.39 -45.83 -23.89
N GLY A 271 -21.16 -45.13 -23.06
CA GLY A 271 -22.44 -45.64 -22.54
C GLY A 271 -23.69 -45.20 -23.33
N MET A 272 -23.61 -44.10 -24.08
CA MET A 272 -24.79 -43.49 -24.70
C MET A 272 -25.02 -43.92 -26.16
N GLU A 273 -24.02 -44.49 -26.84
CA GLU A 273 -24.17 -45.07 -28.19
C GLU A 273 -24.77 -46.49 -28.18
N GLU A 274 -24.58 -47.28 -27.12
CA GLU A 274 -25.21 -48.62 -27.02
C GLU A 274 -26.70 -48.55 -26.72
N HIS A 275 -27.15 -47.54 -25.96
CA HIS A 275 -28.57 -47.37 -25.63
C HIS A 275 -29.42 -46.83 -26.78
N HIS A 276 -28.81 -46.17 -27.78
CA HIS A 276 -29.53 -45.69 -28.97
C HIS A 276 -29.62 -46.74 -30.09
N LYS A 277 -28.72 -47.72 -30.14
CA LYS A 277 -28.79 -48.85 -31.09
C LYS A 277 -29.78 -49.95 -30.69
N LEU A 278 -30.14 -50.06 -29.41
CA LEU A 278 -31.13 -51.04 -28.93
C LEU A 278 -32.59 -50.62 -29.13
N LEU A 279 -32.86 -49.34 -29.43
CA LEU A 279 -34.22 -48.80 -29.58
C LEU A 279 -34.66 -48.61 -31.03
N SER A 280 -33.77 -48.73 -32.01
CA SER A 280 -34.08 -48.57 -33.44
C SER A 280 -34.24 -49.89 -34.21
N GLY A 281 -34.21 -51.04 -33.52
CA GLY A 281 -34.23 -52.38 -34.12
C GLY A 281 -35.60 -53.03 -34.32
N VAL A 282 -36.71 -52.34 -34.02
CA VAL A 282 -38.06 -52.91 -34.17
C VAL A 282 -38.98 -51.88 -34.81
N SER A 283 -39.11 -51.91 -36.14
CA SER A 283 -40.38 -51.69 -36.84
C SER A 283 -40.25 -51.95 -38.36
N VAL A 284 -40.78 -53.11 -38.77
CA VAL A 284 -41.61 -53.30 -39.98
C VAL A 284 -40.90 -53.32 -41.34
N GLU A 285 -40.51 -54.53 -41.74
CA GLU A 285 -40.81 -55.07 -43.08
C GLU A 285 -42.29 -54.85 -43.42
N ILE A 286 -42.61 -54.47 -44.66
CA ILE A 286 -43.66 -55.09 -45.52
C ILE A 286 -43.74 -54.30 -46.85
N SER A 287 -43.58 -55.07 -47.93
CA SER A 287 -44.06 -54.96 -49.34
C SER A 287 -44.78 -53.67 -49.79
N ASN A 288 -44.69 -53.20 -51.03
CA ASN A 288 -44.46 -53.81 -52.34
C ASN A 288 -44.12 -52.68 -53.33
#